data_AF-A0A699WZX6-F1
#
_entry.id   AF-A0A699WZX6-F1
#
_cell.length_a   1.000
_cell.length_b   1.000
_cell.length_c   1.000
_cell.angle_alpha   90.00
_cell.angle_beta   90.00
_cell.angle_gamma   90.00
#
_symmetry.space_group_name_H-M   'P 1'
#
loop_
_entity.id
_entity.type
_entity.pdbx_description
1 polymer ?
#
loop_
_entity_poly.entity_id
_entity_poly.type
_entity_poly.pdbx_seq_one_letter_code
_entity_poly.pdbx_strand_id
1 'polypeptide(L)'
;HCHLGTFILKPAAYGAAATKLAALAQRAQQELNLATRYLDLGGGFPSANTLKGSFLPGPDAVPDIDEYAEAISEALLGAGFRPEALPLLVLEAGRALVDEGGYL
;
A
#
# COMPACT_ATOMS: atom_id res chain seq x y z
N HIS A 1 -0.63 7.41 8.74
CA HIS A 1 0.28 6.26 8.59
C HIS A 1 -0.42 5.01 9.09
N CYS A 2 -0.33 3.93 8.34
CA CYS A 2 -0.64 2.58 8.79
C CYS A 2 0.42 1.60 8.27
N HIS A 3 0.50 0.42 8.86
CA HIS A 3 1.35 -0.67 8.38
C HIS A 3 0.58 -1.99 8.52
N LEU A 4 0.38 -2.69 7.40
CA LEU A 4 -0.43 -3.92 7.36
C LEU A 4 0.31 -5.15 7.89
N GLY A 5 1.64 -5.04 8.05
CA GLY A 5 2.54 -6.15 8.36
C GLY A 5 3.48 -6.45 7.19
N THR A 6 4.05 -7.65 7.18
CA THR A 6 5.06 -8.07 6.20
C THR A 6 4.54 -9.17 5.29
N PHE A 7 4.89 -9.11 4.00
CA PHE A 7 4.61 -10.15 3.00
C PHE A 7 3.11 -10.38 2.75
N ILE A 8 2.40 -9.30 2.41
CA ILE A 8 0.95 -9.31 2.20
C ILE A 8 0.64 -9.68 0.75
N LEU A 9 0.19 -10.91 0.51
CA LEU A 9 -0.15 -11.44 -0.83
C LEU A 9 -1.54 -11.01 -1.35
N LYS A 10 -2.24 -10.12 -0.64
CA LYS A 10 -3.60 -9.69 -1.00
C LYS A 10 -3.62 -8.20 -1.33
N PRO A 11 -3.62 -7.79 -2.62
CA PRO A 11 -3.67 -6.39 -3.03
C PRO A 11 -4.88 -5.65 -2.45
N ALA A 12 -6.04 -6.32 -2.40
CA ALA A 12 -7.26 -5.78 -1.81
C ALA A 12 -7.12 -5.38 -0.32
N ALA A 13 -6.13 -5.92 0.42
CA ALA A 13 -5.85 -5.46 1.78
C ALA A 13 -5.32 -4.02 1.79
N TYR A 14 -4.47 -3.65 0.83
CA TYR A 14 -3.99 -2.29 0.65
C TYR A 14 -5.10 -1.34 0.20
N GLY A 15 -5.99 -1.78 -0.69
CA GLY A 15 -7.19 -1.01 -1.04
C GLY A 15 -8.06 -0.71 0.19
N ALA A 16 -8.33 -1.72 1.02
CA ALA A 16 -9.08 -1.52 2.26
C ALA A 16 -8.38 -0.59 3.27
N ALA A 17 -7.05 -0.65 3.35
CA ALA A 17 -6.27 0.26 4.18
C ALA A 17 -6.31 1.71 3.65
N ALA A 18 -6.16 1.89 2.34
CA ALA A 18 -6.28 3.17 1.66
C ALA A 18 -7.66 3.80 1.86
N THR A 19 -8.75 3.03 1.70
CA THR A 19 -10.12 3.51 1.97
C THR A 19 -10.27 4.02 3.41
N LYS A 20 -9.81 3.23 4.40
CA LYS A 20 -9.92 3.61 5.81
C LYS A 20 -9.11 4.86 6.15
N LEU A 21 -7.89 4.95 5.61
CA LEU A 21 -7.00 6.07 5.87
C LEU A 21 -7.50 7.35 5.17
N ALA A 22 -8.04 7.22 3.96
CA ALA A 22 -8.68 8.31 3.24
C ALA A 22 -9.93 8.84 3.97
N ALA A 23 -10.79 7.94 4.47
CA ALA A 23 -11.94 8.30 5.27
C ALA A 23 -11.54 9.05 6.55
N LEU A 24 -10.47 8.59 7.22
CA LEU A 24 -9.92 9.29 8.39
C LEU A 24 -9.42 10.71 8.02
N ALA A 25 -8.69 10.84 6.90
CA ALA A 25 -8.19 12.13 6.43
C ALA A 25 -9.31 13.12 6.09
N GLN A 26 -10.39 12.64 5.45
CA GLN A 26 -11.56 13.46 5.17
C GLN A 26 -12.28 13.90 6.44
N ARG A 27 -12.46 12.99 7.40
CA ARG A 27 -13.05 13.33 8.69
C ARG A 27 -12.20 14.34 9.45
N ALA A 28 -10.88 14.20 9.46
CA ALA A 28 -9.99 15.20 10.04
C ALA A 28 -10.14 16.59 9.39
N GLN A 29 -10.29 16.63 8.05
CA GLN A 29 -10.56 17.87 7.34
C GLN A 29 -11.94 18.47 7.70
N GLN A 30 -12.97 17.65 7.82
CA GLN A 30 -14.34 18.10 8.10
C GLN A 30 -14.53 18.53 9.55
N GLU A 31 -14.03 17.74 10.49
CA GLU A 31 -14.26 17.92 11.93
C GLU A 31 -13.25 18.90 12.55
N LEU A 32 -12.00 18.92 12.06
CA LEU A 32 -10.91 19.70 12.66
C LEU A 32 -10.36 20.80 11.75
N ASN A 33 -10.87 20.92 10.52
CA ASN A 33 -10.33 21.81 9.49
C ASN A 33 -8.84 21.57 9.21
N LEU A 34 -8.38 20.32 9.35
CA LEU A 34 -6.98 19.92 9.12
C LEU A 34 -6.85 19.17 7.80
N ALA A 35 -6.18 19.80 6.83
CA ALA A 35 -5.84 19.18 5.56
C ALA A 35 -4.69 18.18 5.73
N THR A 36 -4.95 16.92 5.40
CA THR A 36 -3.92 15.88 5.42
C THR A 36 -3.04 16.02 4.19
N ARG A 37 -1.73 16.25 4.38
CA ARG A 37 -0.78 16.46 3.27
C ARG A 37 -0.32 15.17 2.61
N TYR A 38 -0.19 14.10 3.40
CA TYR A 38 0.26 12.81 2.92
C TYR A 38 -0.46 11.68 3.63
N LEU A 39 -0.67 10.60 2.88
CA LEU A 39 -1.10 9.30 3.36
C LEU A 39 0.06 8.35 3.22
N ASP A 40 0.25 7.52 4.24
CA ASP A 40 1.34 6.55 4.27
C ASP A 40 0.74 5.18 4.62
N LEU A 41 0.89 4.24 3.69
CA LEU A 41 0.38 2.87 3.79
C LEU A 41 1.45 1.89 4.30
N GLY A 42 2.65 2.39 4.60
CA GLY A 42 3.77 1.60 5.05
C GLY A 42 4.26 0.62 3.99
N GLY A 43 5.03 -0.37 4.44
CA GLY A 43 5.54 -1.45 3.60
C GLY A 43 4.64 -2.68 3.59
N GLY A 44 5.28 -3.85 3.41
CA GLY A 44 4.62 -5.15 3.45
C GLY A 44 4.40 -5.81 2.09
N PHE A 45 4.76 -5.12 1.00
CA PHE A 45 4.78 -5.67 -0.34
C PHE A 45 5.65 -6.94 -0.38
N PRO A 46 5.14 -8.03 -0.98
CA PRO A 46 5.93 -9.22 -1.19
C PRO A 46 7.08 -8.94 -2.18
N SER A 47 8.13 -9.75 -2.09
CA SER A 47 9.21 -9.84 -3.07
C SER A 47 9.11 -11.19 -3.78
N ALA A 48 9.65 -11.30 -5.00
CA ALA A 48 9.70 -12.58 -5.73
C ALA A 48 10.69 -13.58 -5.10
N ASN A 49 11.54 -13.10 -4.19
CA ASN A 49 12.49 -13.92 -3.48
C ASN A 49 11.79 -14.88 -2.50
N THR A 50 12.13 -16.17 -2.58
CA THR A 50 11.46 -17.21 -1.80
C THR A 50 11.91 -17.12 -0.34
N LEU A 51 11.02 -16.71 0.56
CA LEU A 51 11.27 -16.78 2.01
C LEU A 51 11.68 -18.22 2.40
N LYS A 52 12.80 -18.37 3.14
CA LYS A 52 13.17 -19.65 3.75
C LYS A 52 12.02 -20.13 4.65
N GLY A 53 11.22 -21.07 4.15
CA GLY A 53 10.07 -21.64 4.86
C GLY A 53 8.77 -21.79 4.03
N SER A 54 8.71 -21.24 2.81
CA SER A 54 7.54 -21.40 1.94
C SER A 54 7.64 -22.66 1.05
N PHE A 55 6.59 -23.49 1.06
CA PHE A 55 6.54 -24.81 0.39
C PHE A 55 6.30 -24.73 -1.13
N LEU A 56 6.00 -23.56 -1.67
CA LEU A 56 5.76 -23.31 -3.10
C LEU A 56 6.79 -22.28 -3.61
N PRO A 57 7.31 -22.44 -4.83
CA PRO A 57 8.21 -21.44 -5.43
C PRO A 57 7.50 -20.09 -5.51
N GLY A 58 8.14 -19.04 -4.99
CA GLY A 58 7.59 -17.68 -4.85
C GLY A 58 6.97 -17.03 -6.11
N PRO A 59 7.44 -17.28 -7.35
CA PRO A 59 6.94 -16.58 -8.55
C PRO A 59 5.47 -16.84 -8.89
N ASP A 60 4.90 -17.99 -8.54
CA ASP A 60 3.52 -18.34 -8.89
C ASP A 60 2.48 -17.89 -7.84
N ALA A 61 2.93 -17.29 -6.74
CA ALA A 61 2.08 -16.94 -5.59
C ALA A 61 2.04 -15.44 -5.25
N VAL A 62 2.86 -14.62 -5.91
CA VAL A 62 3.00 -13.19 -5.64
C VAL A 62 2.24 -12.40 -6.71
N PRO A 63 1.22 -11.60 -6.32
CA PRO A 63 0.54 -10.69 -7.25
C PRO A 63 1.51 -9.66 -7.83
N ASP A 64 1.22 -9.17 -9.03
CA ASP A 64 2.01 -8.12 -9.66
C ASP A 64 1.91 -6.82 -8.83
N ILE A 65 2.99 -6.04 -8.78
CA ILE A 65 3.00 -4.75 -8.11
C ILE A 65 1.91 -3.81 -8.67
N ASP A 66 1.59 -3.95 -9.95
CA ASP A 66 0.53 -3.21 -10.61
C ASP A 66 -0.86 -3.49 -9.99
N GLU A 67 -1.11 -4.71 -9.52
CA GLU A 67 -2.37 -5.05 -8.83
C GLU A 67 -2.50 -4.30 -7.49
N TYR A 68 -1.38 -4.09 -6.80
CA TYR A 68 -1.36 -3.26 -5.58
C TYR A 68 -1.55 -1.79 -5.91
N ALA A 69 -0.88 -1.30 -6.96
CA ALA A 69 -1.01 0.08 -7.41
C ALA A 69 -2.46 0.40 -7.82
N GLU A 70 -3.12 -0.51 -8.55
CA GLU A 70 -4.52 -0.42 -8.93
C GLU A 70 -5.43 -0.40 -7.70
N ALA A 71 -5.31 -1.39 -6.81
CA ALA A 71 -6.15 -1.46 -5.61
C ALA A 71 -6.04 -0.22 -4.70
N ILE A 72 -4.83 0.36 -4.58
CA ILE A 72 -4.62 1.59 -3.81
C ILE A 72 -5.19 2.81 -4.55
N SER A 73 -4.90 2.93 -5.85
CA SER A 73 -5.31 4.09 -6.64
C SER A 73 -6.83 4.17 -6.79
N GLU A 74 -7.50 3.05 -7.06
CA GLU A 74 -8.96 2.97 -7.10
C GLU A 74 -9.58 3.43 -5.77
N ALA A 75 -9.04 2.95 -4.65
CA ALA A 75 -9.53 3.34 -3.32
C ALA A 75 -9.36 4.83 -3.03
N LEU A 76 -8.24 5.44 -3.44
CA LEU A 76 -7.97 6.86 -3.22
C LEU A 76 -8.76 7.76 -4.16
N LEU A 77 -8.87 7.40 -5.44
CA LEU A 77 -9.67 8.14 -6.43
C LEU A 77 -11.17 8.05 -6.10
N GLY A 78 -11.63 6.90 -5.61
CA GLY A 78 -13.00 6.69 -5.15
C GLY A 78 -13.31 7.31 -3.78
N ALA A 79 -12.31 7.83 -3.06
CA ALA A 79 -12.52 8.40 -1.73
C ALA A 79 -13.20 9.78 -1.76
N GLY A 80 -13.33 10.42 -2.92
CA GLY A 80 -14.00 11.73 -3.05
C GLY A 80 -13.14 12.91 -2.62
N PHE A 81 -11.81 12.78 -2.67
CA PHE A 81 -10.93 13.94 -2.62
C PHE A 81 -11.18 14.84 -3.83
N ARG A 82 -11.06 16.16 -3.63
CA ARG A 82 -10.97 17.07 -4.78
C ARG A 82 -9.62 16.85 -5.47
N PRO A 83 -9.53 16.86 -6.81
CA PRO A 83 -8.29 16.58 -7.53
C PRO A 83 -7.08 17.41 -7.07
N GLU A 84 -7.31 18.64 -6.64
CA GLU A 84 -6.31 19.62 -6.22
C GLU A 84 -5.91 19.44 -4.75
N ALA A 85 -6.68 18.66 -4.01
CA ALA A 85 -6.51 18.36 -2.59
C ALA A 85 -6.18 16.88 -2.35
N LEU A 86 -5.80 16.14 -3.40
CA LEU A 86 -5.39 14.75 -3.28
C LEU A 86 -4.08 14.69 -2.46
N PRO A 87 -4.05 13.94 -1.35
CA PRO A 87 -2.84 13.84 -0.53
C PRO A 87 -1.74 13.07 -1.26
N LEU A 88 -0.48 13.39 -0.97
CA LEU A 88 0.67 12.61 -1.41
C LEU A 88 0.58 11.19 -0.85
N LEU A 89 0.72 10.17 -1.69
CA LEU A 89 0.84 8.78 -1.24
C LEU A 89 2.31 8.43 -1.00
N VAL A 90 2.60 7.85 0.16
CA VAL A 90 3.91 7.32 0.56
C VAL A 90 3.79 5.81 0.80
N LEU A 91 4.77 5.05 0.29
CA LEU A 91 4.90 3.61 0.44
C LEU A 91 6.30 3.26 0.96
N GLU A 92 6.37 2.46 2.02
CA GLU A 92 7.65 2.04 2.65
C GLU A 92 8.07 0.65 2.17
N ALA A 93 8.16 0.46 0.85
CA ALA A 93 8.37 -0.84 0.18
C ALA A 93 9.82 -1.37 0.28
N GLY A 94 10.42 -1.38 1.48
CA GLY A 94 11.83 -1.70 1.68
C GLY A 94 12.26 -3.06 1.11
N ARG A 95 11.61 -4.16 1.53
CA ARG A 95 11.96 -5.52 1.07
C ARG A 95 11.77 -5.68 -0.43
N ALA A 96 10.63 -5.22 -0.96
CA ALA A 96 10.33 -5.32 -2.38
C ALA A 96 11.37 -4.58 -3.26
N LEU A 97 11.99 -3.51 -2.77
CA LEU A 97 13.01 -2.76 -3.51
C LEU A 97 14.40 -3.42 -3.53
N VAL A 98 14.77 -4.16 -2.49
CA VAL A 98 16.16 -4.66 -2.32
C VAL A 98 16.32 -6.15 -2.56
N ASP A 99 15.25 -6.94 -2.50
CA ASP A 99 15.36 -8.40 -2.54
C ASP A 99 15.87 -8.97 -3.88
N GLU A 100 15.67 -8.27 -4.99
CA GLU A 100 16.20 -8.66 -6.31
C GLU A 100 17.64 -8.17 -6.56
N GLY A 101 18.19 -7.35 -5.65
CA GLY A 101 19.51 -6.73 -5.80
C GLY A 101 20.68 -7.55 -5.24
N GLY A 102 20.40 -8.71 -4.61
CA GLY A 102 21.41 -9.54 -3.95
C GLY A 102 21.50 -10.95 -4.56
N TYR A 103 22.72 -11.38 -4.86
CA TYR A 103 23.06 -12.76 -5.26
C TYR A 103 24.08 -13.34 -4.26
N LEU A 104 23.93 -14.62 -3.89
CA LEU A 104 24.89 -15.42 -3.11
C LEU A 104 25.29 -16.66 -3.91
#